data_AF-A0A5C7VNU9-F1
#
_entry.id   AF-A0A5C7VNU9-F1
#
_cell.length_a   1.000
_cell.length_b   1.000
_cell.length_c   1.000
_cell.angle_alpha   90.00
_cell.angle_beta   90.00
_cell.angle_gamma   90.00
#
_symmetry.space_group_name_H-M   'P 1'
#
loop_
_entity.id
_entity.type
_entity.pdbx_description
1 polymer ?
#
loop_
_entity_poly.entity_id
_entity_poly.type
_entity_poly.pdbx_seq_one_letter_code
_entity_poly.pdbx_strand_id
1 'polypeptide(L)'
;VSGVWFTGTMLTGNLAVYAETDLGGRQTRDGVALAVFSIGVGAGSLLCEKLSARTVEIGLVPLGAIGMSVCILHLAFAPAIAAQGLDVRGFIAQPGAWRIVLDLAGIGLFSGFYVVPLFALIQSRTPKDELSRVIAGMNIQNAVFIVAAALGGVALQQLLDWSIPQLFMALAIASIAVAAWIFSIVPEFLMRFLSWLLVRSLYRLKLHGIEKHVPDEGAALLVCNHVSYMDALILSASIPRPVRFVMYYRIFNIPVMSWIFRTAKAIPIAGAKEDPQLMQRAFDAVDAALAEGELVCIFPEGALTKDGAMAPFKSGVEKILARRPVPVVPIALKNMWGSMWSRRANAKEGDLLDRMRVPQRLRAHVDVVADAPVEGSTATAGSLEAKVRSLRGDAA
;
A
#
# COMPACT_ATOMS: atom_id res chain seq x y z
N VAL A 1 -0.42 3.20 15.46
CA VAL A 1 0.90 3.51 16.04
C VAL A 1 1.06 2.89 17.43
N SER A 2 0.17 3.19 18.38
CA SER A 2 0.30 2.75 19.79
C SER A 2 0.37 1.23 20.00
N GLY A 3 -0.27 0.43 19.13
CA GLY A 3 -0.14 -1.04 19.17
C GLY A 3 1.29 -1.56 18.97
N VAL A 4 2.14 -0.86 18.19
CA VAL A 4 3.56 -1.25 18.05
C VAL A 4 4.33 -0.94 19.31
N TRP A 5 4.04 0.18 19.98
CA TRP A 5 4.66 0.49 21.27
C TRP A 5 4.26 -0.51 22.35
N PHE A 6 3.00 -0.94 22.38
CA PHE A 6 2.54 -2.01 23.26
C PHE A 6 3.28 -3.32 22.98
N THR A 7 3.29 -3.75 21.72
CA THR A 7 3.94 -5.00 21.29
C THR A 7 5.43 -4.96 21.57
N GLY A 8 6.10 -3.87 21.19
CA GLY A 8 7.52 -3.66 21.40
C GLY A 8 7.89 -3.64 22.88
N THR A 9 7.13 -2.94 23.73
CA THR A 9 7.36 -2.94 25.18
C THR A 9 7.19 -4.33 25.78
N MET A 10 6.20 -5.08 25.31
CA MET A 10 5.92 -6.42 25.80
C MET A 10 6.98 -7.44 25.38
N LEU A 11 7.60 -7.24 24.23
CA LEU A 11 8.79 -7.99 23.83
C LEU A 11 10.03 -7.55 24.61
N THR A 12 10.42 -6.28 24.53
CA THR A 12 11.70 -5.82 25.10
C THR A 12 11.74 -5.93 26.62
N GLY A 13 10.61 -5.73 27.30
CA GLY A 13 10.50 -5.90 28.75
C GLY A 13 10.69 -7.35 29.22
N ASN A 14 10.38 -8.33 28.36
CA ASN A 14 10.55 -9.75 28.68
C ASN A 14 11.76 -10.38 27.99
N LEU A 15 12.42 -9.68 27.07
CA LEU A 15 13.51 -10.23 26.25
C LEU A 15 14.75 -10.60 27.07
N ALA A 16 15.08 -9.79 28.09
CA ALA A 16 16.17 -10.08 29.00
C ALA A 16 15.89 -11.33 29.84
N VAL A 17 14.70 -11.39 30.44
CA VAL A 17 14.28 -12.55 31.25
C VAL A 17 14.21 -13.80 30.37
N TYR A 18 13.64 -13.70 29.17
CA TYR A 18 13.60 -14.79 28.18
C TYR A 18 15.00 -15.28 27.81
N ALA A 19 15.96 -14.37 27.64
CA ALA A 19 17.34 -14.73 27.35
C ALA A 19 17.99 -15.49 28.52
N GLU A 20 17.66 -15.15 29.76
CA GLU A 20 18.15 -15.85 30.95
C GLU A 20 17.46 -17.21 31.17
N THR A 21 16.13 -17.26 31.11
CA THR A 21 15.34 -18.44 31.48
C THR A 21 15.24 -19.48 30.37
N ASP A 22 15.12 -19.04 29.12
CA ASP A 22 14.84 -19.90 27.97
C ASP A 22 16.06 -20.03 27.04
N LEU A 23 17.01 -19.09 27.08
CA LEU A 23 18.21 -19.09 26.21
C LEU A 23 19.55 -19.33 26.97
N GLY A 24 19.49 -19.66 28.27
CA GLY A 24 20.64 -20.02 29.11
C GLY A 24 21.63 -18.87 29.40
N GLY A 25 21.13 -17.62 29.41
CA GLY A 25 21.82 -16.30 29.42
C GLY A 25 22.50 -15.81 30.70
N ARG A 26 23.55 -14.96 30.56
CA ARG A 26 23.96 -13.90 31.51
C ARG A 26 23.73 -12.53 30.83
N GLN A 27 23.66 -11.43 31.60
CA GLN A 27 23.44 -10.02 31.20
C GLN A 27 24.06 -9.51 29.87
N THR A 28 25.19 -10.05 29.40
CA THR A 28 25.81 -9.65 28.12
C THR A 28 24.99 -10.01 26.88
N ARG A 29 23.98 -10.90 26.99
CA ARG A 29 23.16 -11.34 25.85
C ARG A 29 21.93 -10.48 25.61
N ASP A 30 21.42 -9.78 26.63
CA ASP A 30 20.30 -8.85 26.51
C ASP A 30 20.64 -7.72 25.53
N GLY A 31 21.87 -7.21 25.61
CA GLY A 31 22.40 -6.22 24.68
C GLY A 31 22.46 -6.72 23.24
N VAL A 32 22.72 -8.01 23.01
CA VAL A 32 22.74 -8.60 21.66
C VAL A 32 21.33 -8.73 21.11
N ALA A 33 20.38 -9.23 21.91
CA ALA A 33 18.99 -9.37 21.49
C ALA A 33 18.36 -8.00 21.17
N LEU A 34 18.63 -7.00 22.02
CA LEU A 34 18.23 -5.60 21.78
C LEU A 34 18.92 -5.03 20.53
N ALA A 35 20.22 -5.26 20.35
CA ALA A 35 20.94 -4.77 19.18
C ALA A 35 20.42 -5.38 17.88
N VAL A 36 20.17 -6.69 17.83
CA VAL A 36 19.58 -7.38 16.67
C VAL A 36 18.21 -6.80 16.34
N PHE A 37 17.36 -6.62 17.35
CA PHE A 37 16.05 -5.98 17.19
C PHE A 37 16.19 -4.55 16.64
N SER A 38 17.05 -3.72 17.23
CA SER A 38 17.28 -2.33 16.80
C SER A 38 17.84 -2.23 15.38
N ILE A 39 18.79 -3.09 15.00
CA ILE A 39 19.30 -3.19 13.63
C ILE A 39 18.16 -3.56 12.67
N GLY A 40 17.29 -4.51 13.08
CA GLY A 40 16.08 -4.85 12.34
C GLY A 40 15.20 -3.63 12.09
N VAL A 41 14.88 -2.85 13.13
CA VAL A 41 14.07 -1.62 13.00
C VAL A 41 14.70 -0.62 12.04
N GLY A 42 16.02 -0.40 12.13
CA GLY A 42 16.75 0.48 11.22
C GLY A 42 16.69 -0.02 9.76
N ALA A 43 16.96 -1.30 9.53
CA ALA A 43 16.88 -1.92 8.21
C ALA A 43 15.47 -1.85 7.63
N GLY A 44 14.45 -2.12 8.44
CA GLY A 44 13.04 -2.05 8.05
C GLY A 44 12.61 -0.65 7.66
N SER A 45 13.10 0.35 8.39
CA SER A 45 12.82 1.76 8.12
C SER A 45 13.47 2.22 6.80
N LEU A 46 14.73 1.86 6.55
CA LEU A 46 15.42 2.17 5.29
C LEU A 46 14.81 1.45 4.08
N LEU A 47 14.43 0.18 4.27
CA LEU A 47 13.72 -0.58 3.23
C LEU A 47 12.33 0.00 2.99
N CYS A 48 11.64 0.48 4.02
CA CYS A 48 10.36 1.16 3.88
C CYS A 48 10.50 2.39 2.98
N GLU A 49 11.50 3.24 3.19
CA GLU A 49 11.78 4.40 2.33
C GLU A 49 12.03 4.00 0.87
N LYS A 50 12.89 2.99 0.65
CA LYS A 50 13.18 2.48 -0.68
C LYS A 50 11.94 1.89 -1.36
N LEU A 51 11.12 1.17 -0.61
CA LEU A 51 9.91 0.53 -1.10
C LEU A 51 8.72 1.49 -1.22
N SER A 52 8.70 2.62 -0.54
CA SER A 52 7.66 3.63 -0.67
C SER A 52 7.94 4.65 -1.79
N ALA A 53 9.12 4.59 -2.40
CA ALA A 53 9.56 5.51 -3.45
C ALA A 53 9.39 6.98 -3.03
N ARG A 54 9.72 7.30 -1.76
CA ARG A 54 9.58 8.64 -1.15
C ARG A 54 8.15 9.18 -1.05
N THR A 55 7.15 8.32 -1.22
CA THR A 55 5.73 8.65 -1.03
C THR A 55 5.20 8.02 0.27
N VAL A 56 4.04 8.47 0.75
CA VAL A 56 3.36 7.86 1.91
C VAL A 56 2.62 6.60 1.45
N GLU A 57 3.33 5.46 1.41
CA GLU A 57 2.76 4.19 0.97
C GLU A 57 2.22 3.35 2.14
N ILE A 58 0.93 3.52 2.45
CA ILE A 58 0.27 2.80 3.54
C ILE A 58 0.10 1.30 3.27
N GLY A 59 0.26 0.84 2.02
CA GLY A 59 0.25 -0.58 1.68
C GLY A 59 1.39 -1.38 2.32
N LEU A 60 2.42 -0.73 2.86
CA LEU A 60 3.48 -1.42 3.62
C LEU A 60 3.05 -1.79 5.05
N VAL A 61 1.99 -1.18 5.58
CA VAL A 61 1.54 -1.42 6.97
C VAL A 61 1.05 -2.87 7.17
N PRO A 62 0.21 -3.46 6.29
CA PRO A 62 -0.15 -4.88 6.41
C PRO A 62 1.05 -5.83 6.33
N LEU A 63 2.07 -5.51 5.51
CA LEU A 63 3.30 -6.29 5.45
C LEU A 63 4.01 -6.30 6.81
N GLY A 64 4.12 -5.12 7.44
CA GLY A 64 4.67 -5.00 8.79
C GLY A 64 3.83 -5.73 9.84
N ALA A 65 2.50 -5.63 9.77
CA ALA A 65 1.60 -6.23 10.75
C ALA A 65 1.67 -7.76 10.71
N ILE A 66 1.55 -8.34 9.51
CA ILE A 66 1.60 -9.78 9.28
C ILE A 66 2.99 -10.32 9.63
N GLY A 67 4.05 -9.71 9.10
CA GLY A 67 5.42 -10.18 9.33
C GLY A 67 5.81 -10.13 10.80
N MET A 68 5.48 -9.04 11.51
CA MET A 68 5.72 -8.92 12.94
C MET A 68 4.97 -10.02 13.71
N SER A 69 3.68 -10.22 13.41
CA SER A 69 2.85 -11.21 14.12
C SER A 69 3.36 -12.64 13.91
N VAL A 70 3.78 -12.98 12.69
CA VAL A 70 4.36 -14.28 12.35
C VAL A 70 5.68 -14.50 13.08
N CYS A 71 6.59 -13.51 13.11
CA CYS A 71 7.85 -13.65 13.83
C CYS A 71 7.66 -13.75 15.35
N ILE A 72 6.71 -13.03 15.95
CA ILE A 72 6.38 -13.16 17.38
C ILE A 72 5.83 -14.55 17.68
N LEU A 73 4.90 -15.04 16.86
CA LEU A 73 4.35 -16.38 17.02
C LEU A 73 5.44 -17.45 16.86
N HIS A 74 6.32 -17.29 15.88
CA HIS A 74 7.42 -18.23 15.66
C HIS A 74 8.44 -18.21 16.81
N LEU A 75 8.74 -17.03 17.38
CA LEU A 75 9.57 -16.89 18.58
C LEU A 75 8.97 -17.60 19.79
N ALA A 76 7.65 -17.54 19.96
CA ALA A 76 6.94 -18.24 21.04
C ALA A 76 7.10 -19.77 20.99
N PHE A 77 7.38 -20.34 19.82
CA PHE A 77 7.66 -21.78 19.65
C PHE A 77 9.15 -22.10 19.47
N ALA A 78 10.05 -21.16 19.77
CA ALA A 78 11.47 -21.42 19.70
C ALA A 78 11.89 -22.42 20.79
N PRO A 79 12.76 -23.40 20.47
CA PRO A 79 13.21 -24.38 21.47
C PRO A 79 14.05 -23.69 22.54
N ALA A 80 13.84 -24.10 23.80
CA ALA A 80 14.69 -23.65 24.90
C ALA A 80 16.13 -24.15 24.70
N ILE A 81 17.09 -23.27 24.92
CA ILE A 81 18.51 -23.59 24.87
C ILE A 81 18.98 -23.87 26.30
N ALA A 82 19.15 -25.16 26.61
CA ALA A 82 19.50 -25.63 27.95
C ALA A 82 20.94 -25.26 28.39
N ALA A 83 21.81 -24.86 27.46
CA ALA A 83 23.21 -24.58 27.74
C ALA A 83 23.39 -23.21 28.44
N GLN A 84 23.90 -23.25 29.67
CA GLN A 84 24.14 -22.06 30.49
C GLN A 84 25.57 -21.50 30.31
N GLY A 85 25.75 -20.21 30.58
CA GLY A 85 27.09 -19.59 30.67
C GLY A 85 27.83 -19.37 29.34
N LEU A 86 27.17 -19.56 28.20
CA LEU A 86 27.69 -19.28 26.86
C LEU A 86 28.05 -17.79 26.65
N ASP A 87 29.08 -17.52 25.86
CA ASP A 87 29.33 -16.23 25.24
C ASP A 87 28.47 -16.05 23.97
N VAL A 88 28.56 -14.91 23.29
CA VAL A 88 27.78 -14.64 22.07
C VAL A 88 28.05 -15.69 20.98
N ARG A 89 29.32 -16.08 20.82
CA ARG A 89 29.72 -17.10 19.85
C ARG A 89 29.18 -18.48 20.22
N GLY A 90 29.28 -18.85 21.48
CA GLY A 90 28.73 -20.08 22.03
C GLY A 90 27.21 -20.17 21.91
N PHE A 91 26.50 -19.04 22.08
CA PHE A 91 25.06 -18.95 21.84
C PHE A 91 24.71 -19.19 20.37
N ILE A 92 25.35 -18.48 19.44
CA ILE A 92 25.09 -18.64 17.99
C ILE A 92 25.36 -20.07 17.52
N ALA A 93 26.29 -20.77 18.15
CA ALA A 93 26.60 -22.18 17.85
C ALA A 93 25.53 -23.17 18.35
N GLN A 94 24.59 -22.76 19.22
CA GLN A 94 23.54 -23.65 19.71
C GLN A 94 22.49 -23.96 18.64
N PRO A 95 22.01 -25.21 18.58
CA PRO A 95 20.88 -25.56 17.72
C PRO A 95 19.66 -24.67 18.04
N GLY A 96 19.14 -23.97 17.04
CA GLY A 96 17.97 -23.08 17.18
C GLY A 96 18.28 -21.62 17.52
N ALA A 97 19.52 -21.27 17.89
CA ALA A 97 19.86 -19.86 18.18
C ALA A 97 19.69 -18.93 16.98
N TRP A 98 20.04 -19.41 15.77
CA TRP A 98 19.85 -18.65 14.54
C TRP A 98 18.37 -18.31 14.27
N ARG A 99 17.45 -19.20 14.66
CA ARG A 99 16.01 -18.96 14.52
C ARG A 99 15.56 -17.80 15.39
N ILE A 100 15.98 -17.77 16.65
CA ILE A 100 15.67 -16.68 17.58
C ILE A 100 16.25 -15.35 17.07
N VAL A 101 17.49 -15.35 16.56
CA VAL A 101 18.11 -14.16 15.98
C VAL A 101 17.31 -13.67 14.76
N LEU A 102 16.89 -14.58 13.87
CA LEU A 102 16.07 -14.22 12.71
C LEU A 102 14.69 -13.70 13.12
N ASP A 103 14.06 -14.29 14.14
CA ASP A 103 12.77 -13.83 14.64
C ASP A 103 12.90 -12.43 15.25
N LEU A 104 13.89 -12.17 16.10
CA LEU A 104 14.12 -10.83 16.67
C LEU A 104 14.44 -9.79 15.61
N ALA A 105 15.31 -10.13 14.64
CA ALA A 105 15.61 -9.27 13.50
C ALA A 105 14.35 -9.02 12.65
N GLY A 106 13.54 -10.05 12.45
CA GLY A 106 12.29 -10.00 11.70
C GLY A 106 11.24 -9.11 12.39
N ILE A 107 11.04 -9.27 13.70
CA ILE A 107 10.14 -8.41 14.49
C ILE A 107 10.58 -6.95 14.35
N GLY A 108 11.88 -6.66 14.49
CA GLY A 108 12.42 -5.32 14.27
C GLY A 108 12.17 -4.80 12.85
N LEU A 109 12.52 -5.60 11.84
CA LEU A 109 12.34 -5.29 10.42
C LEU A 109 10.88 -4.93 10.08
N PHE A 110 9.94 -5.79 10.48
CA PHE A 110 8.53 -5.59 10.22
C PHE A 110 7.90 -4.48 11.07
N SER A 111 8.47 -4.18 12.25
CA SER A 111 8.11 -2.98 13.02
C SER A 111 8.41 -1.71 12.23
N GLY A 112 9.53 -1.66 11.50
CA GLY A 112 9.86 -0.55 10.59
C GLY A 112 8.81 -0.35 9.49
N PHE A 113 8.41 -1.43 8.81
CA PHE A 113 7.34 -1.38 7.79
C PHE A 113 5.97 -0.98 8.34
N TYR A 114 5.72 -1.21 9.64
CA TYR A 114 4.48 -0.82 10.29
C TYR A 114 4.49 0.65 10.73
N VAL A 115 5.54 1.07 11.45
CA VAL A 115 5.60 2.38 12.12
C VAL A 115 5.84 3.51 11.13
N VAL A 116 6.80 3.38 10.21
CA VAL A 116 7.22 4.49 9.33
C VAL A 116 6.06 5.03 8.47
N PRO A 117 5.29 4.20 7.75
CA PRO A 117 4.17 4.71 6.94
C PRO A 117 3.04 5.29 7.78
N LEU A 118 2.77 4.75 8.97
CA LEU A 118 1.71 5.27 9.84
C LEU A 118 2.06 6.63 10.42
N PHE A 119 3.29 6.84 10.86
CA PHE A 119 3.75 8.17 11.29
C PHE A 119 3.75 9.16 10.13
N ALA A 120 4.19 8.73 8.94
CA ALA A 120 4.13 9.57 7.74
C ALA A 120 2.69 9.95 7.38
N LEU A 121 1.74 9.01 7.48
CA LEU A 121 0.33 9.24 7.21
C LEU A 121 -0.30 10.22 8.19
N ILE A 122 -0.01 10.09 9.49
CA ILE A 122 -0.51 11.02 10.51
C ILE A 122 0.03 12.42 10.22
N GLN A 123 1.34 12.55 9.94
CA GLN A 123 1.95 13.83 9.63
C GLN A 123 1.38 14.45 8.35
N SER A 124 1.17 13.65 7.29
CA SER A 124 0.67 14.14 6.01
C SER A 124 -0.82 14.54 6.03
N ARG A 125 -1.61 13.96 6.93
CA ARG A 125 -3.05 14.27 7.05
C ARG A 125 -3.35 15.36 8.09
N THR A 126 -2.36 15.76 8.88
CA THR A 126 -2.57 16.76 9.94
C THR A 126 -2.28 18.17 9.41
N PRO A 127 -3.20 19.14 9.59
CA PRO A 127 -2.92 20.54 9.29
C PRO A 127 -1.65 21.03 10.01
N LYS A 128 -0.84 21.87 9.34
CA LYS A 128 0.49 22.29 9.84
C LYS A 128 0.41 23.00 11.20
N ASP A 129 -0.66 23.74 11.44
CA ASP A 129 -0.96 24.46 12.68
C ASP A 129 -1.38 23.53 13.84
N GLU A 130 -1.82 22.31 13.55
CA GLU A 130 -2.23 21.33 14.55
C GLU A 130 -1.21 20.21 14.77
N LEU A 131 -0.19 20.11 13.91
CA LEU A 131 0.74 18.99 13.85
C LEU A 131 1.38 18.68 15.21
N SER A 132 1.93 19.69 15.88
CA SER A 132 2.56 19.51 17.20
C SER A 132 1.58 18.98 18.26
N ARG A 133 0.32 19.41 18.22
CA ARG A 133 -0.73 18.97 19.15
C ARG A 133 -1.13 17.52 18.90
N VAL A 134 -1.26 17.13 17.63
CA VAL A 134 -1.56 15.73 17.26
C VAL A 134 -0.40 14.81 17.64
N ILE A 135 0.84 15.20 17.38
CA ILE A 135 2.02 14.41 17.78
C ILE A 135 2.11 14.29 19.30
N ALA A 136 1.85 15.37 20.05
CA ALA A 136 1.82 15.32 21.51
C ALA A 136 0.73 14.37 22.03
N GLY A 137 -0.50 14.46 21.51
CA GLY A 137 -1.60 13.56 21.87
C GLY A 137 -1.28 12.09 21.56
N MET A 138 -0.69 11.83 20.39
CA MET A 138 -0.23 10.49 20.02
C MET A 138 0.84 9.97 20.99
N ASN A 139 1.79 10.81 21.43
CA ASN A 139 2.81 10.41 22.40
C ASN A 139 2.22 10.06 23.77
N ILE A 140 1.22 10.81 24.25
CA ILE A 140 0.49 10.49 25.47
C ILE A 140 -0.20 9.12 25.32
N GLN A 141 -0.89 8.90 24.20
CA GLN A 141 -1.53 7.61 23.93
C GLN A 141 -0.50 6.47 23.86
N ASN A 142 0.66 6.69 23.23
CA ASN A 142 1.75 5.71 23.20
C ASN A 142 2.24 5.38 24.62
N ALA A 143 2.42 6.38 25.48
CA ALA A 143 2.84 6.18 26.87
C ALA A 143 1.83 5.33 27.66
N VAL A 144 0.52 5.57 27.49
CA VAL A 144 -0.53 4.74 28.11
C VAL A 144 -0.40 3.29 27.66
N PHE A 145 -0.19 3.02 26.37
CA PHE A 145 -0.03 1.67 25.85
C PHE A 145 1.28 1.00 26.33
N ILE A 146 2.36 1.76 26.52
CA ILE A 146 3.61 1.25 27.10
C ILE A 146 3.39 0.82 28.55
N VAL A 147 2.74 1.65 29.37
CA VAL A 147 2.44 1.33 30.77
C VAL A 147 1.47 0.15 30.86
N ALA A 148 0.40 0.16 30.06
CA ALA A 148 -0.57 -0.93 30.00
C ALA A 148 0.06 -2.25 29.58
N ALA A 149 1.00 -2.21 28.62
CA ALA A 149 1.82 -3.36 28.29
C ALA A 149 2.57 -3.81 29.55
N ALA A 150 3.52 -3.02 30.07
CA ALA A 150 4.38 -3.41 31.18
C ALA A 150 3.60 -4.02 32.37
N LEU A 151 2.53 -3.35 32.80
CA LEU A 151 1.67 -3.85 33.89
C LEU A 151 0.92 -5.13 33.51
N GLY A 152 0.37 -5.21 32.30
CA GLY A 152 -0.33 -6.40 31.81
C GLY A 152 0.60 -7.61 31.72
N GLY A 153 1.83 -7.43 31.24
CA GLY A 153 2.84 -8.49 31.17
C GLY A 153 3.21 -9.03 32.55
N VAL A 154 3.41 -8.15 33.54
CA VAL A 154 3.67 -8.54 34.93
C VAL A 154 2.45 -9.24 35.53
N ALA A 155 1.24 -8.70 35.34
CA ALA A 155 0.02 -9.28 35.87
C ALA A 155 -0.26 -10.68 35.32
N LEU A 156 -0.08 -10.90 34.01
CA LEU A 156 -0.27 -12.22 33.41
C LEU A 156 0.75 -13.24 33.93
N GLN A 157 2.00 -12.83 34.14
CA GLN A 157 3.05 -13.71 34.68
C GLN A 157 2.84 -14.01 36.17
N GLN A 158 2.46 -13.02 36.99
CA GLN A 158 2.34 -13.19 38.44
C GLN A 158 0.98 -13.72 38.91
N LEU A 159 -0.10 -13.44 38.19
CA LEU A 159 -1.46 -13.84 38.59
C LEU A 159 -1.94 -15.11 37.90
N LEU A 160 -1.47 -15.39 36.68
CA LEU A 160 -1.86 -16.56 35.89
C LEU A 160 -0.71 -17.54 35.68
N ASP A 161 0.46 -17.29 36.26
CA ASP A 161 1.68 -18.10 36.10
C ASP A 161 2.06 -18.36 34.64
N TRP A 162 1.77 -17.40 33.76
CA TRP A 162 2.11 -17.55 32.34
C TRP A 162 3.62 -17.50 32.12
N SER A 163 4.12 -18.47 31.35
CA SER A 163 5.49 -18.44 30.83
C SER A 163 5.66 -17.36 29.75
N ILE A 164 6.90 -16.90 29.52
CA ILE A 164 7.18 -15.91 28.47
C ILE A 164 6.77 -16.39 27.07
N PRO A 165 7.00 -17.66 26.67
CA PRO A 165 6.45 -18.20 25.42
C PRO A 165 4.92 -18.07 25.31
N GLN A 166 4.17 -18.35 26.38
CA GLN A 166 2.70 -18.19 26.39
C GLN A 166 2.31 -16.72 26.24
N LEU A 167 3.03 -15.81 26.88
CA LEU A 167 2.83 -14.37 26.75
C LEU A 167 3.06 -13.89 25.31
N PHE A 168 4.14 -14.34 24.65
CA PHE A 168 4.42 -14.02 23.24
C PHE A 168 3.37 -14.62 22.30
N MET A 169 2.91 -15.85 22.55
CA MET A 169 1.84 -16.46 21.77
C MET A 169 0.53 -15.67 21.89
N ALA A 170 0.13 -15.30 23.11
CA ALA A 170 -1.05 -14.48 23.34
C ALA A 170 -0.93 -13.09 22.68
N LEU A 171 0.26 -12.47 22.77
CA LEU A 171 0.56 -11.21 22.10
C LEU A 171 0.41 -11.33 20.58
N ALA A 172 0.96 -12.39 19.96
CA ALA A 172 0.83 -12.61 18.52
C ALA A 172 -0.64 -12.80 18.10
N ILE A 173 -1.41 -13.60 18.83
CA ILE A 173 -2.84 -13.81 18.55
C ILE A 173 -3.62 -12.50 18.67
N ALA A 174 -3.37 -11.72 19.73
CA ALA A 174 -3.99 -10.41 19.92
C ALA A 174 -3.62 -9.44 18.79
N SER A 175 -2.34 -9.40 18.37
CA SER A 175 -1.88 -8.57 17.24
C SER A 175 -2.57 -8.97 15.94
N ILE A 176 -2.74 -10.27 15.66
CA ILE A 176 -3.45 -10.77 14.47
C ILE A 176 -4.92 -10.36 14.51
N ALA A 177 -5.59 -10.54 15.67
CA ALA A 177 -6.99 -10.18 15.83
C ALA A 177 -7.23 -8.67 15.64
N VAL A 178 -6.37 -7.84 16.24
CA VAL A 178 -6.43 -6.38 16.09
C VAL A 178 -6.14 -5.96 14.65
N ALA A 179 -5.15 -6.56 13.99
CA ALA A 179 -4.84 -6.26 12.60
C ALA A 179 -6.02 -6.63 11.67
N ALA A 180 -6.61 -7.81 11.86
CA ALA A 180 -7.79 -8.26 11.10
C ALA A 180 -8.98 -7.31 11.31
N TRP A 181 -9.22 -6.89 12.56
CA TRP A 181 -10.26 -5.92 12.89
C TRP A 181 -10.02 -4.56 12.21
N ILE A 182 -8.81 -4.01 12.32
CA ILE A 182 -8.45 -2.72 11.68
C ILE A 182 -8.61 -2.81 10.16
N PHE A 183 -8.11 -3.87 9.52
CA PHE A 183 -8.20 -4.03 8.06
C PHE A 183 -9.63 -4.29 7.58
N SER A 184 -10.52 -4.80 8.43
CA SER A 184 -11.96 -4.88 8.13
C SER A 184 -12.66 -3.53 8.15
N ILE A 185 -12.23 -2.61 9.01
CA ILE A 185 -12.79 -1.25 9.12
C ILE A 185 -12.19 -0.33 8.06
N VAL A 186 -10.87 -0.44 7.84
CA VAL A 186 -10.10 0.40 6.92
C VAL A 186 -9.47 -0.49 5.84
N PRO A 187 -10.28 -0.96 4.87
CA PRO A 187 -9.80 -1.88 3.83
C PRO A 187 -8.77 -1.25 2.88
N GLU A 188 -8.65 0.07 2.88
CA GLU A 188 -7.64 0.81 2.09
C GLU A 188 -6.22 0.27 2.31
N PHE A 189 -5.86 -0.09 3.55
CA PHE A 189 -4.54 -0.65 3.87
C PHE A 189 -4.29 -1.96 3.13
N LEU A 190 -5.21 -2.93 3.27
CA LEU A 190 -5.10 -4.24 2.63
C LEU A 190 -5.13 -4.11 1.10
N MET A 191 -6.00 -3.23 0.59
CA MET A 191 -6.13 -2.96 -0.83
C MET A 191 -4.85 -2.42 -1.43
N ARG A 192 -4.24 -1.41 -0.80
CA ARG A 192 -2.96 -0.87 -1.26
C ARG A 192 -1.84 -1.89 -1.15
N PHE A 193 -1.83 -2.71 -0.09
CA PHE A 193 -0.86 -3.80 0.03
C PHE A 193 -0.98 -4.81 -1.13
N LEU A 194 -2.18 -5.31 -1.41
CA LEU A 194 -2.42 -6.27 -2.50
C LEU A 194 -2.10 -5.65 -3.85
N SER A 195 -2.49 -4.40 -4.08
CA SER A 195 -2.20 -3.66 -5.31
C SER A 195 -0.68 -3.50 -5.50
N TRP A 196 0.02 -3.04 -4.47
CA TRP A 196 1.47 -2.90 -4.47
C TRP A 196 2.19 -4.24 -4.70
N LEU A 197 1.74 -5.31 -4.05
CA LEU A 197 2.32 -6.64 -4.18
C LEU A 197 2.12 -7.19 -5.60
N LEU A 198 0.91 -7.09 -6.14
CA LEU A 198 0.58 -7.51 -7.50
C LEU A 198 1.38 -6.70 -8.52
N VAL A 199 1.39 -5.38 -8.40
CA VAL A 199 2.09 -4.50 -9.33
C VAL A 199 3.60 -4.78 -9.32
N ARG A 200 4.24 -4.92 -8.16
CA ARG A 200 5.68 -5.20 -8.08
C ARG A 200 6.08 -6.63 -8.45
N SER A 201 5.21 -7.60 -8.24
CA SER A 201 5.48 -8.98 -8.64
C SER A 201 5.31 -9.18 -10.14
N LEU A 202 4.28 -8.56 -10.74
CA LEU A 202 3.89 -8.77 -12.13
C LEU A 202 4.52 -7.77 -13.10
N TYR A 203 4.84 -6.55 -12.65
CA TYR A 203 5.31 -5.46 -13.50
C TYR A 203 6.61 -4.84 -13.00
N ARG A 204 7.46 -4.42 -13.94
CA ARG A 204 8.58 -3.53 -13.70
C ARG A 204 8.17 -2.13 -14.15
N LEU A 205 7.70 -1.33 -13.19
CA LEU A 205 7.30 0.04 -13.45
C LEU A 205 8.50 0.97 -13.55
N LYS A 206 8.53 1.80 -14.59
CA LYS A 206 9.40 2.98 -14.66
C LYS A 206 8.52 4.22 -14.73
N LEU A 207 8.69 5.09 -13.75
CA LEU A 207 7.94 6.33 -13.64
C LEU A 207 8.76 7.46 -14.22
N HIS A 208 8.15 8.25 -15.10
CA HIS A 208 8.79 9.41 -15.72
C HIS A 208 7.89 10.63 -15.52
N GLY A 209 8.39 11.64 -14.82
CA GLY A 209 7.70 12.92 -14.67
C GLY A 209 6.51 12.93 -13.71
N ILE A 210 6.13 11.80 -13.09
CA ILE A 210 4.99 11.73 -12.16
C ILE A 210 5.19 12.68 -10.96
N GLU A 211 6.30 12.53 -10.24
CA GLU A 211 6.65 13.38 -9.09
C GLU A 211 6.81 14.87 -9.45
N LYS A 212 7.10 15.16 -10.73
CA LYS A 212 7.33 16.53 -11.20
C LYS A 212 6.05 17.23 -11.67
N HIS A 213 5.12 16.47 -12.26
CA HIS A 213 3.99 17.03 -13.01
C HIS A 213 2.63 16.76 -12.37
N VAL A 214 2.49 15.73 -11.52
CA VAL A 214 1.26 15.54 -10.75
C VAL A 214 1.31 16.43 -9.52
N PRO A 215 0.32 17.32 -9.29
CA PRO A 215 0.39 18.26 -8.19
C PRO A 215 0.21 17.56 -6.83
N ASP A 216 1.05 17.92 -5.85
CA ASP A 216 0.99 17.41 -4.48
C ASP A 216 -0.27 17.88 -3.73
N GLU A 217 -0.81 19.05 -4.09
CA GLU A 217 -2.00 19.66 -3.50
C GLU A 217 -2.92 20.23 -4.57
N GLY A 218 -4.22 20.38 -4.24
CA GLY A 218 -5.21 20.93 -5.15
C GLY A 218 -5.74 19.95 -6.20
N ALA A 219 -6.75 20.38 -6.94
CA ALA A 219 -7.46 19.56 -7.92
C ALA A 219 -6.69 19.46 -9.24
N ALA A 220 -6.71 18.28 -9.88
CA ALA A 220 -6.27 18.12 -11.25
C ALA A 220 -7.00 16.97 -11.95
N LEU A 221 -7.17 17.14 -13.27
CA LEU A 221 -7.72 16.13 -14.15
C LEU A 221 -6.59 15.36 -14.82
N LEU A 222 -6.48 14.06 -14.55
CA LEU A 222 -5.52 13.18 -15.19
C LEU A 222 -6.16 12.55 -16.43
N VAL A 223 -5.46 12.63 -17.55
CA VAL A 223 -5.95 12.10 -18.83
C VAL A 223 -4.97 11.06 -19.35
N CYS A 224 -5.45 9.83 -19.54
CA CYS A 224 -4.61 8.70 -19.90
C CYS A 224 -5.21 7.85 -21.02
N ASN A 225 -4.36 7.16 -21.78
CA ASN A 225 -4.79 6.10 -22.71
C ASN A 225 -5.25 4.84 -21.94
N HIS A 226 -6.10 4.02 -22.56
CA HIS A 226 -6.78 2.89 -21.92
C HIS A 226 -6.59 1.55 -22.64
N VAL A 227 -5.59 0.81 -22.18
CA VAL A 227 -5.16 -0.47 -22.74
C VAL A 227 -5.74 -1.66 -21.98
N SER A 228 -5.87 -1.58 -20.66
CA SER A 228 -6.27 -2.71 -19.81
C SER A 228 -7.07 -2.30 -18.58
N TYR A 229 -7.78 -3.26 -17.96
CA TYR A 229 -8.39 -3.04 -16.64
C TYR A 229 -7.35 -2.77 -15.53
N MET A 230 -6.09 -3.13 -15.75
CA MET A 230 -5.00 -2.89 -14.80
C MET A 230 -4.47 -1.46 -14.84
N ASP A 231 -4.86 -0.65 -15.82
CA ASP A 231 -4.40 0.73 -15.98
C ASP A 231 -4.70 1.55 -14.72
N ALA A 232 -5.93 1.45 -14.19
CA ALA A 232 -6.33 2.14 -12.98
C ALA A 232 -5.52 1.67 -11.75
N LEU A 233 -5.19 0.39 -11.67
CA LEU A 233 -4.38 -0.17 -10.58
C LEU A 233 -2.93 0.31 -10.66
N ILE A 234 -2.35 0.30 -11.86
CA ILE A 234 -0.97 0.76 -12.12
C ILE A 234 -0.86 2.26 -11.83
N LEU A 235 -1.80 3.07 -12.31
CA LEU A 235 -1.85 4.51 -12.04
C LEU A 235 -2.05 4.78 -10.54
N SER A 236 -2.94 4.05 -9.86
CA SER A 236 -3.11 4.16 -8.40
C SER A 236 -1.85 3.83 -7.61
N ALA A 237 -1.05 2.87 -8.09
CA ALA A 237 0.21 2.48 -7.46
C ALA A 237 1.39 3.40 -7.84
N SER A 238 1.25 4.17 -8.92
CA SER A 238 2.30 5.05 -9.46
C SER A 238 2.13 6.49 -9.00
N ILE A 239 0.91 6.91 -8.72
CA ILE A 239 0.56 8.28 -8.34
C ILE A 239 0.49 8.37 -6.80
N PRO A 240 1.23 9.29 -6.17
CA PRO A 240 1.33 9.37 -4.70
C PRO A 240 0.04 9.74 -3.99
N ARG A 241 -0.91 10.38 -4.69
CA ARG A 241 -2.18 10.85 -4.14
C ARG A 241 -3.34 9.91 -4.51
N PRO A 242 -4.38 9.79 -3.67
CA PRO A 242 -5.60 9.07 -4.04
C PRO A 242 -6.22 9.66 -5.32
N VAL A 243 -6.52 8.80 -6.28
CA VAL A 243 -7.12 9.19 -7.57
C VAL A 243 -8.52 8.58 -7.68
N ARG A 244 -9.54 9.40 -7.97
CA ARG A 244 -10.88 8.91 -8.33
C ARG A 244 -10.92 8.60 -9.81
N PHE A 245 -11.07 7.32 -10.15
CA PHE A 245 -11.16 6.87 -11.54
C PHE A 245 -12.60 6.90 -12.03
N VAL A 246 -12.82 7.47 -13.22
CA VAL A 246 -14.11 7.37 -13.91
C VAL A 246 -14.14 6.05 -14.68
N MET A 247 -15.06 5.16 -14.32
CA MET A 247 -15.06 3.76 -14.75
C MET A 247 -16.41 3.28 -15.24
N TYR A 248 -16.41 2.37 -16.21
CA TYR A 248 -17.64 1.81 -16.76
C TYR A 248 -18.47 1.07 -15.68
N TYR A 249 -19.73 1.46 -15.53
CA TYR A 249 -20.57 1.04 -14.40
C TYR A 249 -20.74 -0.48 -14.25
N ARG A 250 -20.72 -1.26 -15.34
CA ARG A 250 -20.88 -2.73 -15.24
C ARG A 250 -19.72 -3.44 -14.56
N ILE A 251 -18.55 -2.79 -14.47
CA ILE A 251 -17.40 -3.35 -13.75
C ILE A 251 -17.73 -3.51 -12.25
N PHE A 252 -18.64 -2.66 -11.73
CA PHE A 252 -19.14 -2.73 -10.36
C PHE A 252 -20.12 -3.89 -10.12
N ASN A 253 -20.44 -4.72 -11.12
CA ASN A 253 -21.24 -5.93 -10.94
C ASN A 253 -20.39 -7.16 -10.62
N ILE A 254 -19.06 -7.08 -10.76
CA ILE A 254 -18.14 -8.16 -10.43
C ILE A 254 -17.86 -8.08 -8.91
N PRO A 255 -18.19 -9.09 -8.08
CA PRO A 255 -18.24 -8.95 -6.61
C PRO A 255 -16.97 -8.39 -5.97
N VAL A 256 -15.81 -8.99 -6.29
CA VAL A 256 -14.51 -8.53 -5.77
C VAL A 256 -14.17 -7.14 -6.31
N MET A 257 -14.34 -6.93 -7.60
CA MET A 257 -13.99 -5.69 -8.27
C MET A 257 -14.87 -4.50 -7.83
N SER A 258 -16.15 -4.77 -7.55
CA SER A 258 -17.11 -3.81 -7.01
C SER A 258 -16.68 -3.30 -5.65
N TRP A 259 -16.28 -4.21 -4.77
CA TRP A 259 -15.76 -3.84 -3.46
C TRP A 259 -14.51 -2.97 -3.58
N ILE A 260 -13.55 -3.38 -4.42
CA ILE A 260 -12.31 -2.64 -4.70
C ILE A 260 -12.61 -1.20 -5.18
N PHE A 261 -13.41 -1.06 -6.24
CA PHE A 261 -13.66 0.25 -6.85
C PHE A 261 -14.56 1.15 -6.00
N ARG A 262 -15.46 0.59 -5.20
CA ARG A 262 -16.22 1.36 -4.21
C ARG A 262 -15.33 1.89 -3.09
N THR A 263 -14.42 1.06 -2.57
CA THR A 263 -13.43 1.50 -1.56
C THR A 263 -12.50 2.58 -2.12
N ALA A 264 -12.11 2.49 -3.39
CA ALA A 264 -11.32 3.49 -4.09
C ALA A 264 -12.11 4.76 -4.49
N LYS A 265 -13.39 4.88 -4.11
CA LYS A 265 -14.30 5.98 -4.51
C LYS A 265 -14.33 6.22 -6.03
N ALA A 266 -14.24 5.17 -6.84
CA ALA A 266 -14.33 5.27 -8.29
C ALA A 266 -15.73 5.77 -8.72
N ILE A 267 -15.78 6.58 -9.77
CA ILE A 267 -16.99 7.23 -10.27
C ILE A 267 -17.58 6.38 -11.40
N PRO A 268 -18.75 5.74 -11.22
CA PRO A 268 -19.37 4.94 -12.27
C PRO A 268 -19.89 5.84 -13.39
N ILE A 269 -19.63 5.47 -14.64
CA ILE A 269 -20.13 6.16 -15.83
C ILE A 269 -20.75 5.17 -16.83
N ALA A 270 -21.75 5.65 -17.56
CA ALA A 270 -22.32 4.99 -18.73
C ALA A 270 -22.24 5.90 -19.96
N GLY A 271 -22.33 5.30 -21.15
CA GLY A 271 -22.45 6.09 -22.37
C GLY A 271 -23.80 6.81 -22.46
N ALA A 272 -23.83 7.97 -23.11
CA ALA A 272 -25.04 8.79 -23.27
C ALA A 272 -26.25 8.03 -23.84
N LYS A 273 -26.03 7.03 -24.71
CA LYS A 273 -27.09 6.21 -25.30
C LYS A 273 -27.59 5.10 -24.38
N GLU A 274 -26.80 4.70 -23.40
CA GLU A 274 -27.10 3.59 -22.50
C GLU A 274 -27.84 4.09 -21.25
N ASP A 275 -27.30 5.13 -20.60
CA ASP A 275 -27.94 5.77 -19.45
C ASP A 275 -27.50 7.24 -19.36
N PRO A 276 -28.32 8.17 -19.91
CA PRO A 276 -28.04 9.60 -19.84
C PRO A 276 -28.00 10.14 -18.41
N GLN A 277 -28.80 9.58 -17.50
CA GLN A 277 -28.89 10.06 -16.12
C GLN A 277 -27.63 9.67 -15.33
N LEU A 278 -27.15 8.44 -15.50
CA LEU A 278 -25.91 7.99 -14.88
C LEU A 278 -24.71 8.76 -15.43
N MET A 279 -24.69 9.06 -16.74
CA MET A 279 -23.66 9.91 -17.33
C MET A 279 -23.65 11.31 -16.69
N GLN A 280 -24.82 11.93 -16.50
CA GLN A 280 -24.93 13.23 -15.85
C GLN A 280 -24.44 13.17 -14.39
N ARG A 281 -24.88 12.16 -13.62
CA ARG A 281 -24.41 11.94 -12.24
C ARG A 281 -22.90 11.76 -12.15
N ALA A 282 -22.29 11.10 -13.14
CA ALA A 282 -20.84 10.96 -13.22
C ALA A 282 -20.16 12.33 -13.39
N PHE A 283 -20.65 13.20 -14.28
CA PHE A 283 -20.13 14.56 -14.43
C PHE A 283 -20.29 15.39 -13.15
N ASP A 284 -21.42 15.27 -12.46
CA ASP A 284 -21.67 15.98 -11.20
C ASP A 284 -20.73 15.48 -10.09
N ALA A 285 -20.49 14.16 -10.00
CA ALA A 285 -19.54 13.57 -9.06
C ALA A 285 -18.08 13.96 -9.37
N VAL A 286 -17.71 14.09 -10.66
CA VAL A 286 -16.40 14.58 -11.07
C VAL A 286 -16.22 16.04 -10.64
N ASP A 287 -17.20 16.91 -10.88
CA ASP A 287 -17.11 18.31 -10.46
C ASP A 287 -17.00 18.43 -8.93
N ALA A 288 -17.78 17.66 -8.17
CA ALA A 288 -17.70 17.64 -6.71
C ALA A 288 -16.31 17.19 -6.21
N ALA A 289 -15.76 16.12 -6.77
CA ALA A 289 -14.42 15.64 -6.39
C ALA A 289 -13.33 16.68 -6.71
N LEU A 290 -13.41 17.32 -7.88
CA LEU A 290 -12.48 18.41 -8.24
C LEU A 290 -12.69 19.65 -7.36
N ALA A 291 -13.92 19.94 -6.91
CA ALA A 291 -14.18 21.02 -5.96
C ALA A 291 -13.54 20.77 -4.59
N GLU A 292 -13.48 19.50 -4.16
CA GLU A 292 -12.82 19.05 -2.93
C GLU A 292 -11.27 19.02 -3.03
N GLY A 293 -10.68 19.40 -4.18
CA GLY A 293 -9.23 19.40 -4.35
C GLY A 293 -8.64 18.01 -4.68
N GLU A 294 -9.48 17.05 -5.08
CA GLU A 294 -9.04 15.69 -5.37
C GLU A 294 -8.52 15.53 -6.81
N LEU A 295 -7.80 14.43 -7.05
CA LEU A 295 -7.40 14.02 -8.39
C LEU A 295 -8.48 13.14 -9.03
N VAL A 296 -8.89 13.47 -10.25
CA VAL A 296 -9.80 12.64 -11.04
C VAL A 296 -9.07 12.14 -12.27
N CYS A 297 -9.11 10.83 -12.54
CA CYS A 297 -8.54 10.25 -13.75
C CYS A 297 -9.62 9.76 -14.70
N ILE A 298 -9.49 10.14 -15.97
CA ILE A 298 -10.37 9.73 -17.05
C ILE A 298 -9.59 9.10 -18.19
N PHE A 299 -10.28 8.20 -18.89
CA PHE A 299 -9.79 7.50 -20.07
C PHE A 299 -10.64 7.92 -21.28
N PRO A 300 -10.28 8.99 -22.01
CA PRO A 300 -11.20 9.64 -22.95
C PRO A 300 -11.49 8.82 -24.22
N GLU A 301 -10.82 7.69 -24.43
CA GLU A 301 -11.14 6.70 -25.46
C GLU A 301 -12.55 6.10 -25.25
N GLY A 302 -12.97 5.97 -23.99
CA GLY A 302 -14.27 5.44 -23.58
C GLY A 302 -14.54 3.97 -23.95
N ALA A 303 -13.52 3.25 -24.40
CA ALA A 303 -13.49 1.80 -24.57
C ALA A 303 -12.04 1.31 -24.45
N LEU A 304 -11.86 0.05 -24.06
CA LEU A 304 -10.54 -0.57 -24.07
C LEU A 304 -10.06 -0.76 -25.51
N THR A 305 -8.78 -0.44 -25.75
CA THR A 305 -8.10 -0.69 -27.02
C THR A 305 -8.18 -2.18 -27.42
N LYS A 306 -8.46 -2.46 -28.71
CA LYS A 306 -8.62 -3.84 -29.24
C LYS A 306 -7.41 -4.35 -30.03
N ASP A 307 -6.52 -3.46 -30.45
CA ASP A 307 -5.42 -3.72 -31.40
C ASP A 307 -4.08 -3.09 -30.99
N GLY A 308 -4.02 -2.46 -29.82
CA GLY A 308 -2.88 -1.67 -29.32
C GLY A 308 -2.86 -0.20 -29.77
N ALA A 309 -3.74 0.19 -30.70
CA ALA A 309 -3.80 1.57 -31.18
C ALA A 309 -4.66 2.46 -30.25
N MET A 310 -4.19 3.67 -29.97
CA MET A 310 -4.96 4.63 -29.17
C MET A 310 -6.15 5.15 -29.98
N ALA A 311 -7.35 5.00 -29.43
CA ALA A 311 -8.59 5.52 -30.00
C ALA A 311 -8.67 7.05 -29.86
N PRO A 312 -9.48 7.73 -30.69
CA PRO A 312 -9.66 9.16 -30.57
C PRO A 312 -10.32 9.55 -29.24
N PHE A 313 -9.88 10.68 -28.67
CA PHE A 313 -10.41 11.16 -27.40
C PHE A 313 -11.78 11.82 -27.59
N LYS A 314 -12.72 11.49 -26.70
CA LYS A 314 -14.08 12.03 -26.72
C LYS A 314 -14.15 13.40 -26.04
N SER A 315 -15.13 14.22 -26.45
CA SER A 315 -15.41 15.56 -25.90
C SER A 315 -15.90 15.59 -24.44
N GLY A 316 -15.96 14.44 -23.75
CA GLY A 316 -16.29 14.39 -22.32
C GLY A 316 -15.31 15.20 -21.45
N VAL A 317 -14.05 15.28 -21.88
CA VAL A 317 -13.01 16.09 -21.21
C VAL A 317 -13.39 17.57 -21.21
N GLU A 318 -13.81 18.09 -22.36
CA GLU A 318 -14.17 19.50 -22.55
C GLU A 318 -15.39 19.86 -21.70
N LYS A 319 -16.36 18.95 -21.56
CA LYS A 319 -17.52 19.15 -20.68
C LYS A 319 -17.14 19.27 -19.21
N ILE A 320 -16.14 18.51 -18.74
CA ILE A 320 -15.63 18.61 -17.37
C ILE A 320 -14.96 19.96 -17.18
N LEU A 321 -14.06 20.32 -18.10
CA LEU A 321 -13.25 21.54 -17.99
C LEU A 321 -14.05 22.83 -18.18
N ALA A 322 -15.12 22.79 -18.99
CA ALA A 322 -16.06 23.90 -19.14
C ALA A 322 -16.82 24.20 -17.84
N ARG A 323 -17.06 23.19 -17.00
CA ARG A 323 -17.65 23.39 -15.66
C ARG A 323 -16.60 23.89 -14.67
N ARG A 324 -15.40 23.30 -14.71
CA ARG A 324 -14.30 23.63 -13.79
C ARG A 324 -12.95 23.53 -14.49
N PRO A 325 -12.30 24.67 -14.80
CA PRO A 325 -11.03 24.68 -15.53
C PRO A 325 -9.85 24.37 -14.60
N VAL A 326 -9.74 23.11 -14.17
CA VAL A 326 -8.60 22.60 -13.38
C VAL A 326 -7.39 22.29 -14.28
N PRO A 327 -6.16 22.28 -13.75
CA PRO A 327 -4.99 21.77 -14.47
C PRO A 327 -5.22 20.34 -14.98
N VAL A 328 -4.82 20.07 -16.22
CA VAL A 328 -4.94 18.76 -16.86
C VAL A 328 -3.56 18.14 -17.03
N VAL A 329 -3.31 16.98 -16.42
CA VAL A 329 -2.03 16.27 -16.53
C VAL A 329 -2.17 15.14 -17.56
N PRO A 330 -1.51 15.24 -18.73
CA PRO A 330 -1.48 14.16 -19.70
C PRO A 330 -0.55 13.04 -19.21
N ILE A 331 -1.05 11.81 -19.23
CA ILE A 331 -0.31 10.61 -18.85
C ILE A 331 -0.38 9.59 -19.99
N ALA A 332 0.74 8.93 -20.27
CA ALA A 332 0.80 7.81 -21.19
C ALA A 332 1.28 6.55 -20.48
N LEU A 333 0.53 5.47 -20.67
CA LEU A 333 0.94 4.11 -20.34
C LEU A 333 1.55 3.47 -21.59
N LYS A 334 2.81 3.02 -21.47
CA LYS A 334 3.56 2.34 -22.53
C LYS A 334 3.77 0.86 -22.23
N ASN A 335 3.97 0.07 -23.29
CA ASN A 335 4.33 -1.34 -23.21
C ASN A 335 3.26 -2.19 -22.46
N MET A 336 2.01 -1.73 -22.49
CA MET A 336 0.89 -2.43 -21.85
C MET A 336 0.31 -3.50 -22.78
N TRP A 337 0.49 -3.35 -24.09
CA TRP A 337 0.04 -4.30 -25.09
C TRP A 337 0.90 -5.58 -25.10
N GLY A 338 0.28 -6.75 -24.95
CA GLY A 338 0.98 -8.04 -24.79
C GLY A 338 1.29 -8.44 -23.34
N SER A 339 0.96 -7.60 -22.36
CA SER A 339 0.91 -8.00 -20.94
C SER A 339 -0.29 -8.90 -20.65
N MET A 340 -0.27 -9.62 -19.51
CA MET A 340 -1.21 -10.70 -19.14
C MET A 340 -2.70 -10.39 -19.36
N TRP A 341 -3.09 -9.10 -19.39
CA TRP A 341 -4.48 -8.64 -19.36
C TRP A 341 -4.88 -7.77 -20.57
N SER A 342 -4.02 -7.66 -21.60
CA SER A 342 -4.42 -7.05 -22.87
C SER A 342 -5.41 -7.96 -23.60
N ARG A 343 -6.53 -7.40 -24.10
CA ARG A 343 -7.56 -8.15 -24.83
C ARG A 343 -6.98 -8.55 -26.20
N ARG A 344 -6.25 -9.67 -26.28
CA ARG A 344 -5.89 -10.28 -27.57
C ARG A 344 -7.17 -10.76 -28.26
N ALA A 345 -7.30 -10.47 -29.55
CA ALA A 345 -8.49 -10.64 -30.38
C ALA A 345 -9.08 -12.07 -30.50
N ASN A 346 -8.57 -13.08 -29.78
CA ASN A 346 -8.93 -14.49 -29.97
C ASN A 346 -9.66 -15.15 -28.78
N ALA A 347 -10.27 -14.39 -27.87
CA ALA A 347 -11.17 -14.99 -26.88
C ALA A 347 -12.58 -15.13 -27.48
N LYS A 348 -12.93 -16.36 -27.88
CA LYS A 348 -14.33 -16.72 -28.22
C LYS A 348 -15.26 -16.34 -27.06
N GLU A 349 -16.43 -15.83 -27.42
CA GLU A 349 -17.47 -15.39 -26.52
C GLU A 349 -17.92 -16.57 -25.64
N GLY A 350 -17.63 -16.52 -24.32
CA GLY A 350 -18.19 -17.46 -23.34
C GLY A 350 -17.23 -18.07 -22.32
N ASP A 351 -15.91 -18.06 -22.54
CA ASP A 351 -15.00 -18.78 -21.64
C ASP A 351 -14.18 -17.83 -20.74
N LEU A 352 -14.56 -17.75 -19.46
CA LEU A 352 -13.86 -16.98 -18.43
C LEU A 352 -12.50 -17.59 -18.07
N LEU A 353 -12.30 -18.89 -18.31
CA LEU A 353 -11.08 -19.62 -17.93
C LEU A 353 -9.95 -19.43 -18.96
N ASP A 354 -10.27 -19.31 -20.25
CA ASP A 354 -9.26 -19.04 -21.30
C ASP A 354 -8.72 -17.59 -21.27
N ARG A 355 -9.38 -16.69 -20.51
CA ARG A 355 -8.88 -15.34 -20.17
C ARG A 355 -7.79 -15.34 -19.10
N MET A 356 -7.62 -16.44 -18.37
CA MET A 356 -6.63 -16.59 -17.29
C MET A 356 -5.44 -17.45 -17.72
N ARG A 357 -5.02 -17.39 -19.00
CA ARG A 357 -3.81 -18.09 -19.45
C ARG A 357 -2.56 -17.53 -18.76
N VAL A 358 -1.78 -18.45 -18.19
CA VAL A 358 -0.52 -18.24 -17.47
C VAL A 358 0.48 -17.45 -18.36
N PRO A 359 1.20 -16.45 -17.81
CA PRO A 359 2.01 -15.49 -18.57
C PRO A 359 3.05 -16.11 -19.51
N GLN A 360 3.20 -15.52 -20.71
CA GLN A 360 4.36 -15.76 -21.57
C GLN A 360 5.63 -15.00 -21.11
N ARG A 361 5.50 -13.96 -20.28
CA ARG A 361 6.62 -13.20 -19.70
C ARG A 361 6.29 -12.73 -18.28
N LEU A 362 6.93 -13.31 -17.27
CA LEU A 362 6.98 -12.75 -15.91
C LEU A 362 7.72 -11.40 -15.98
N ARG A 363 7.18 -10.35 -15.33
CA ARG A 363 7.74 -8.97 -15.29
C ARG A 363 7.69 -8.21 -16.62
N ALA A 364 6.49 -7.91 -17.10
CA ALA A 364 6.31 -6.95 -18.19
C ALA A 364 6.87 -5.57 -17.76
N HIS A 365 7.63 -4.92 -18.65
CA HIS A 365 8.10 -3.56 -18.41
C HIS A 365 6.97 -2.62 -18.81
N VAL A 366 6.58 -1.72 -17.92
CA VAL A 366 5.53 -0.73 -18.16
C VAL A 366 6.09 0.62 -17.78
N ASP A 367 6.03 1.57 -18.71
CA ASP A 367 6.44 2.94 -18.45
C ASP A 367 5.20 3.80 -18.24
N VAL A 368 5.20 4.55 -17.15
CA VAL A 368 4.16 5.55 -16.84
C VAL A 368 4.81 6.91 -17.00
N VAL A 369 4.37 7.66 -18.01
CA VAL A 369 4.98 8.94 -18.39
C VAL A 369 3.97 10.05 -18.24
N ALA A 370 4.24 11.02 -17.37
CA ALA A 370 3.45 12.23 -17.21
C ALA A 370 4.17 13.44 -17.79
N ASP A 371 3.42 14.31 -18.47
CA ASP A 371 3.90 15.59 -19.00
C ASP A 371 3.40 16.77 -18.15
N ALA A 372 3.97 17.95 -18.38
CA ALA A 372 3.60 19.17 -17.67
C ALA A 372 2.08 19.44 -17.78
N PRO A 373 1.45 19.94 -16.68
CA PRO A 373 0.04 20.27 -16.69
C PRO A 373 -0.30 21.27 -17.79
N VAL A 374 -1.41 21.04 -18.47
CA VAL A 374 -2.04 21.97 -19.41
C VAL A 374 -3.13 22.74 -18.69
N GLU A 375 -3.29 24.02 -19.01
CA GLU A 375 -4.35 24.83 -18.44
C GLU A 375 -5.73 24.33 -18.89
N GLY A 376 -6.63 24.05 -17.94
CA GLY A 376 -7.96 23.52 -18.23
C GLY A 376 -8.82 24.41 -19.12
N SER A 377 -8.57 25.72 -19.12
CA SER A 377 -9.28 26.71 -19.95
C SER A 377 -8.99 26.56 -21.45
N THR A 378 -7.84 26.00 -21.81
CA THR A 378 -7.37 25.88 -23.20
C THR A 378 -7.28 24.43 -23.68
N ALA A 379 -7.39 23.46 -22.77
CA ALA A 379 -7.26 22.05 -23.09
C ALA A 379 -8.50 21.52 -23.84
N THR A 380 -8.27 21.00 -25.04
CA THR A 380 -9.29 20.32 -25.87
C THR A 380 -9.01 18.82 -25.97
N ALA A 381 -10.03 18.03 -26.28
CA ALA A 381 -9.87 16.58 -26.43
C ALA A 381 -8.78 16.22 -27.47
N GLY A 382 -8.76 16.92 -28.61
CA GLY A 382 -7.76 16.71 -29.66
C GLY A 382 -6.35 17.13 -29.25
N SER A 383 -6.19 18.25 -28.53
CA SER A 383 -4.86 18.68 -28.04
C SER A 383 -4.28 17.70 -27.02
N LEU A 384 -5.11 17.16 -26.13
CA LEU A 384 -4.73 16.18 -25.13
C LEU A 384 -4.43 14.82 -25.78
N GLU A 385 -5.21 14.42 -26.78
CA GLU A 385 -4.91 13.22 -27.57
C GLU A 385 -3.54 13.32 -28.23
N ALA A 386 -3.23 14.44 -28.90
CA ALA A 386 -1.95 14.64 -29.56
C ALA A 386 -0.79 14.56 -28.56
N LYS A 387 -0.94 15.17 -27.38
CA LYS A 387 0.04 15.08 -26.28
C LYS A 387 0.22 13.64 -25.79
N VAL A 388 -0.86 12.94 -25.44
CA VAL A 388 -0.77 11.55 -24.95
C VAL A 388 -0.20 10.62 -26.03
N ARG A 389 -0.56 10.81 -27.30
CA ARG A 389 0.00 10.07 -28.44
C ARG A 389 1.50 10.29 -28.57
N SER A 390 1.95 11.54 -28.49
CA SER A 390 3.36 11.90 -28.51
C SER A 390 4.13 11.31 -27.33
N LEU A 391 3.52 11.33 -26.13
CA LEU A 391 4.13 10.75 -24.94
C LEU A 391 4.28 9.24 -25.09
N ARG A 392 3.22 8.55 -25.54
CA ARG A 392 3.21 7.10 -25.75
C ARG A 392 4.22 6.68 -26.82
N GLY A 393 4.25 7.39 -27.95
CA GLY A 393 4.95 6.96 -29.17
C GLY A 393 4.38 5.64 -29.70
N ASP A 394 5.26 4.83 -30.30
CA ASP A 394 4.90 3.52 -30.87
C ASP A 394 4.84 2.39 -29.83
N ALA A 395 5.13 2.69 -28.56
CA ALA A 395 5.18 1.73 -27.46
C ALA A 395 3.79 1.49 -26.86
N ALA A 396 2.94 0.73 -27.56
CA ALA A 396 1.59 0.34 -27.12
C ALA A 396 1.59 -0.56 -25.86
#